data_AF-A0A1Z4LK36-F1
#
_entry.id   AF-A0A1Z4LK36-F1
#
_cell.length_a   1.000
_cell.length_b   1.000
_cell.length_c   1.000
_cell.angle_alpha   90.00
_cell.angle_beta   90.00
_cell.angle_gamma   90.00
#
_symmetry.space_group_name_H-M   'P 1'
#
loop_
_entity.id
_entity.type
_entity.pdbx_description
1 polymer ?
#
loop_
_entity_poly.entity_id
_entity_poly.type
_entity_poly.pdbx_seq_one_letter_code
_entity_poly.pdbx_strand_id
1 'polypeptide(L)'
;MDISARLAQANGRLRNSNIGIAIEQRGNVLWLRGTFPPKPNSGKTKPHQQRISLRTQQHSQGVKATIAGLQYAERQARAISLQLDSGEFNWMQWDVSQAPKPETVSDWVEKFEAEYWRRRKRNQQTETTWKKDYQVVFPKFAQFAEDRELSIDLMIEFASLSEPDTRSRKRVCDMLGRLAKFAKLGNLEAIKELTGNYSPGTVSPRSLPTDKQIAQWRERISSPGWQWIYGICAAYGLRPHEAFHIDMLDFPTARVSDETKTGERFIYPLYPEWAENWNLKEIVLPNLKSIEDSSNAKLGTKVSGFFYDLKIPFPPYNLRHCYARRCFEFGFTPDFGAKLMGHSVTTHCKTYRAWIDEATYLKVYETLVNKIGRPPVP
;
A
#
# COMPACT_ATOMS: atom_id res chain seq x y z
N MET A 1 54.59 7.23 -16.87
CA MET A 1 54.44 7.51 -18.32
C MET A 1 54.56 9.00 -18.49
N ASP A 2 55.65 9.48 -19.09
CA ASP A 2 55.86 10.92 -19.31
C ASP A 2 54.98 11.38 -20.48
N ILE A 3 53.97 12.20 -20.19
CA ILE A 3 53.05 12.76 -21.19
C ILE A 3 53.36 14.23 -21.53
N SER A 4 54.47 14.77 -21.02
CA SER A 4 54.76 16.22 -21.06
C SER A 4 54.80 16.78 -22.47
N ALA A 5 55.43 16.07 -23.41
CA ALA A 5 55.47 16.47 -24.82
C ALA A 5 54.06 16.50 -25.47
N ARG A 6 53.22 15.52 -25.15
CA ARG A 6 51.83 15.45 -25.66
C ARG A 6 50.93 16.49 -25.03
N LEU A 7 51.12 16.79 -23.76
CA LEU A 7 50.45 17.87 -23.05
C LEU A 7 50.80 19.24 -23.67
N ALA A 8 52.09 19.47 -23.96
CA ALA A 8 52.54 20.69 -24.64
C ALA A 8 51.91 20.82 -26.04
N GLN A 9 51.86 19.73 -26.82
CA GLN A 9 51.17 19.72 -28.12
C GLN A 9 49.67 20.04 -28.00
N ALA A 10 48.98 19.45 -27.02
CA ALA A 10 47.55 19.72 -26.79
C ALA A 10 47.30 21.19 -26.41
N ASN A 11 48.11 21.75 -25.50
CA ASN A 11 48.04 23.17 -25.16
C ASN A 11 48.40 24.07 -26.36
N GLY A 12 49.33 23.67 -27.22
CA GLY A 12 49.64 24.36 -28.46
C GLY A 12 48.42 24.42 -29.40
N ARG A 13 47.70 23.30 -29.58
CA ARG A 13 46.46 23.27 -30.38
C ARG A 13 45.36 24.16 -29.82
N LEU A 14 45.19 24.20 -28.50
CA LEU A 14 44.21 25.08 -27.84
C LEU A 14 44.56 26.55 -28.07
N ARG A 15 45.84 26.94 -27.88
CA ARG A 15 46.33 28.30 -28.15
C ARG A 15 46.15 28.72 -29.61
N ASN A 16 46.48 27.85 -30.56
CA ASN A 16 46.29 28.11 -31.99
C ASN A 16 44.81 28.25 -32.38
N SER A 17 43.90 27.73 -31.55
CA SER A 17 42.44 27.90 -31.72
C SER A 17 41.89 29.09 -30.93
N ASN A 18 42.74 29.98 -30.38
CA ASN A 18 42.37 31.10 -29.51
C ASN A 18 41.58 30.71 -28.24
N ILE A 19 41.77 29.50 -27.73
CA ILE A 19 41.09 29.03 -26.51
C ILE A 19 41.90 29.46 -25.28
N GLY A 20 41.29 30.27 -24.42
CA GLY A 20 41.87 30.80 -23.17
C GLY A 20 41.99 29.79 -22.02
N ILE A 21 41.96 28.49 -22.33
CA ILE A 21 41.97 27.38 -21.35
C ILE A 21 43.18 26.48 -21.65
N ALA A 22 43.96 26.18 -20.62
CA ALA A 22 45.11 25.28 -20.67
C ALA A 22 44.85 24.00 -19.87
N ILE A 23 45.35 22.87 -20.37
CA ILE A 23 45.37 21.59 -19.68
C ILE A 23 46.59 21.57 -18.76
N GLU A 24 46.40 21.19 -17.49
CA GLU A 24 47.45 20.96 -16.50
C GLU A 24 47.41 19.52 -16.00
N GLN A 25 48.58 18.91 -15.80
CA GLN A 25 48.69 17.65 -15.08
C GLN A 25 48.96 17.94 -13.59
N ARG A 26 48.17 17.35 -12.70
CA ARG A 26 48.41 17.37 -11.25
C ARG A 26 48.40 15.93 -10.72
N GLY A 27 49.58 15.42 -10.37
CA GLY A 27 49.75 14.01 -10.06
C GLY A 27 49.39 13.15 -11.27
N ASN A 28 48.47 12.20 -11.09
CA ASN A 28 48.02 11.30 -12.14
C ASN A 28 46.73 11.76 -12.86
N VAL A 29 46.27 13.00 -12.64
CA VAL A 29 45.01 13.51 -13.21
C VAL A 29 45.20 14.82 -13.97
N LEU A 30 44.31 15.07 -14.93
CA LEU A 30 44.27 16.27 -15.75
C LEU A 30 43.24 17.27 -15.23
N TRP A 31 43.60 18.54 -15.32
CA TRP A 31 42.83 19.70 -14.89
C TRP A 31 42.78 20.72 -16.03
N LEU A 32 41.77 21.58 -16.02
CA LEU A 32 41.69 22.72 -16.91
C LEU A 32 41.92 24.00 -16.10
N ARG A 33 42.81 24.87 -16.58
CA ARG A 33 43.06 26.19 -16.00
C ARG A 33 42.69 27.27 -17.02
N GLY A 34 41.89 28.23 -16.59
CA GLY A 34 41.42 29.33 -17.43
C GLY A 34 40.80 30.44 -16.57
N THR A 35 40.34 31.51 -17.20
CA THR A 35 39.56 32.55 -16.54
C THR A 35 38.09 32.15 -16.57
N PHE A 36 37.50 31.90 -15.41
CA PHE A 36 36.12 31.44 -15.29
C PHE A 36 35.31 32.42 -14.42
N PRO A 37 33.97 32.47 -14.58
CA PRO A 37 33.08 33.19 -13.66
C PRO A 37 33.30 32.76 -12.20
N PRO A 38 33.04 33.62 -11.21
CA PRO A 38 33.09 33.21 -9.81
C PRO A 38 32.21 31.99 -9.54
N LYS A 39 32.66 31.09 -8.65
CA LYS A 39 31.81 30.01 -8.16
C LYS A 39 30.61 30.59 -7.39
N PRO A 40 29.43 29.95 -7.41
CA PRO A 40 28.21 30.45 -6.74
C PRO A 40 28.41 30.82 -5.25
N ASN A 41 29.29 30.11 -4.55
CA ASN A 41 29.58 30.32 -3.12
C ASN A 41 30.91 31.06 -2.86
N SER A 42 31.47 31.73 -3.87
CA SER A 42 32.71 32.50 -3.74
C SER A 42 32.40 33.95 -3.36
N GLY A 43 33.18 34.53 -2.43
CA GLY A 43 33.14 35.98 -2.15
C GLY A 43 33.68 36.87 -3.28
N LYS A 44 33.99 36.31 -4.45
CA LYS A 44 34.51 37.05 -5.62
C LYS A 44 33.37 37.41 -6.56
N THR A 45 33.42 38.61 -7.13
CA THR A 45 32.38 39.15 -8.01
C THR A 45 32.79 39.23 -9.48
N LYS A 46 34.08 39.06 -9.80
CA LYS A 46 34.63 39.15 -11.16
C LYS A 46 35.25 37.83 -11.63
N PRO A 47 35.18 37.51 -12.94
CA PRO A 47 35.91 36.39 -13.51
C PRO A 47 37.40 36.45 -13.16
N HIS A 48 37.98 35.30 -12.82
CA HIS A 48 39.38 35.20 -12.44
C HIS A 48 39.95 33.83 -12.81
N GLN A 49 41.28 33.72 -12.79
CA GLN A 49 41.93 32.45 -13.09
C GLN A 49 41.57 31.40 -12.03
N GLN A 50 40.94 30.32 -12.48
CA GLN A 50 40.53 29.20 -11.63
C GLN A 50 40.89 27.89 -12.33
N ARG A 51 40.69 26.79 -11.60
CA ARG A 51 40.92 25.44 -12.12
C ARG A 51 39.65 24.62 -12.01
N ILE A 52 39.37 23.86 -13.05
CA ILE A 52 38.31 22.86 -13.11
C ILE A 52 38.98 21.49 -13.04
N SER A 53 38.66 20.72 -11.99
CA SER A 53 38.99 19.30 -11.99
C SER A 53 38.09 18.61 -13.01
N LEU A 54 38.65 17.81 -13.92
CA LEU A 54 37.86 16.97 -14.83
C LEU A 54 37.24 15.77 -14.11
N ARG A 55 36.64 16.01 -12.94
CA ARG A 55 35.83 15.04 -12.21
C ARG A 55 34.38 15.28 -12.63
N THR A 56 33.75 14.24 -13.13
CA THR A 56 32.34 14.24 -13.55
C THR A 56 31.67 13.01 -12.95
N GLN A 57 30.35 12.87 -13.08
CA GLN A 57 29.67 11.64 -12.67
C GLN A 57 30.26 10.39 -13.38
N GLN A 58 30.64 10.51 -14.66
CA GLN A 58 31.29 9.44 -15.42
C GLN A 58 32.77 9.21 -15.02
N HIS A 59 33.42 10.22 -14.45
CA HIS A 59 34.83 10.20 -14.07
C HIS A 59 35.02 10.69 -12.63
N SER A 60 34.43 9.98 -11.66
CA SER A 60 34.43 10.36 -10.25
C SER A 60 35.83 10.54 -9.64
N GLN A 61 36.79 9.73 -10.09
CA GLN A 61 38.20 9.79 -9.69
C GLN A 61 39.02 10.86 -10.46
N GLY A 62 38.42 11.47 -11.48
CA GLY A 62 39.05 12.42 -12.40
C GLY A 62 39.64 11.75 -13.64
N VAL A 63 39.90 12.55 -14.66
CA VAL A 63 40.51 12.08 -15.92
C VAL A 63 42.00 11.80 -15.71
N LYS A 64 42.44 10.57 -15.97
CA LYS A 64 43.84 10.16 -15.83
C LYS A 64 44.75 10.86 -16.85
N ALA A 65 46.01 11.06 -16.49
CA ALA A 65 47.07 11.61 -17.33
C ALA A 65 47.55 10.60 -18.40
N THR A 66 46.66 10.23 -19.33
CA THR A 66 46.93 9.32 -20.46
C THR A 66 46.66 10.02 -21.80
N ILE A 67 47.03 9.39 -22.92
CA ILE A 67 46.75 9.94 -24.27
C ILE A 67 45.24 10.13 -24.48
N ALA A 68 44.43 9.14 -24.11
CA ALA A 68 42.97 9.23 -24.18
C ALA A 68 42.43 10.33 -23.24
N GLY A 69 43.02 10.46 -22.05
CA GLY A 69 42.68 11.53 -21.10
C GLY A 69 42.99 12.92 -21.64
N LEU A 70 44.11 13.10 -22.34
CA LEU A 70 44.47 14.36 -23.00
C LEU A 70 43.49 14.73 -24.12
N GLN A 71 43.11 13.77 -24.96
CA GLN A 71 42.10 13.98 -26.00
C GLN A 71 40.75 14.38 -25.40
N TYR A 72 40.34 13.73 -24.31
CA TYR A 72 39.14 14.10 -23.57
C TYR A 72 39.25 15.51 -22.99
N ALA A 73 40.35 15.83 -22.31
CA ALA A 73 40.59 17.15 -21.72
C ALA A 73 40.59 18.26 -22.77
N GLU A 74 41.16 18.03 -23.95
CA GLU A 74 41.14 18.98 -25.07
C GLU A 74 39.72 19.21 -25.59
N ARG A 75 38.90 18.16 -25.73
CA ARG A 75 37.49 18.31 -26.10
C ARG A 75 36.71 19.11 -25.07
N GLN A 76 36.91 18.84 -23.78
CA GLN A 76 36.23 19.59 -22.72
C GLN A 76 36.68 21.05 -22.66
N ALA A 77 37.96 21.35 -22.88
CA ALA A 77 38.44 22.73 -22.96
C ALA A 77 37.75 23.49 -24.10
N ARG A 78 37.58 22.88 -25.28
CA ARG A 78 36.83 23.47 -26.40
C ARG A 78 35.36 23.71 -26.06
N ALA A 79 34.70 22.71 -25.47
CA ALA A 79 33.29 22.81 -25.07
C ALA A 79 33.07 23.92 -24.02
N ILE A 80 33.94 24.01 -23.01
CA ILE A 80 33.87 25.07 -22.00
C ILE A 80 34.14 26.45 -22.61
N SER A 81 35.09 26.57 -23.56
CA SER A 81 35.31 27.84 -24.27
C SER A 81 34.03 28.32 -24.95
N LEU A 82 33.32 27.43 -25.65
CA LEU A 82 32.04 27.76 -26.29
C LEU A 82 30.97 28.19 -25.27
N GLN A 83 30.90 27.54 -24.11
CA GLN A 83 29.99 27.92 -23.02
C GLN A 83 30.33 29.29 -22.42
N LEU A 84 31.62 29.63 -22.34
CA LEU A 84 32.06 30.95 -21.84
C LEU A 84 31.71 32.04 -22.86
N ASP A 85 31.96 31.80 -24.15
CA ASP A 85 31.69 32.75 -25.23
C ASP A 85 30.17 33.00 -25.42
N SER A 86 29.33 31.99 -25.16
CA SER A 86 27.87 32.09 -25.20
C SER A 86 27.23 32.58 -23.90
N GLY A 87 28.00 32.71 -22.81
CA GLY A 87 27.47 33.06 -21.49
C GLY A 87 26.68 31.96 -20.78
N GLU A 88 26.69 30.72 -21.30
CA GLU A 88 25.94 29.57 -20.78
C GLU A 88 26.73 28.71 -19.77
N PHE A 89 27.94 29.12 -19.41
CA PHE A 89 28.79 28.36 -18.50
C PHE A 89 28.14 28.12 -17.12
N ASN A 90 28.03 26.85 -16.73
CA ASN A 90 27.43 26.45 -15.45
C ASN A 90 28.39 25.58 -14.61
N TRP A 91 28.76 26.09 -13.42
CA TRP A 91 29.63 25.39 -12.46
C TRP A 91 29.08 24.04 -11.98
N MET A 92 27.76 23.85 -11.93
CA MET A 92 27.15 22.58 -11.48
C MET A 92 27.53 21.38 -12.35
N GLN A 93 27.91 21.60 -13.61
CA GLN A 93 28.38 20.53 -14.51
C GLN A 93 29.79 20.01 -14.18
N TRP A 94 30.55 20.79 -13.41
CA TRP A 94 32.00 20.61 -13.22
C TRP A 94 32.41 20.49 -11.75
N ASP A 95 31.51 20.80 -10.82
CA ASP A 95 31.75 20.71 -9.39
C ASP A 95 30.97 19.54 -8.78
N VAL A 96 31.58 18.35 -8.80
CA VAL A 96 30.96 17.12 -8.25
C VAL A 96 30.74 17.22 -6.73
N SER A 97 31.38 18.19 -6.04
CA SER A 97 31.14 18.46 -4.61
C SER A 97 29.84 19.24 -4.36
N GLN A 98 29.22 19.77 -5.41
CA GLN A 98 27.99 20.56 -5.38
C GLN A 98 26.83 19.85 -6.11
N ALA A 99 27.04 18.66 -6.69
CA ALA A 99 25.94 17.86 -7.22
C ALA A 99 25.01 17.51 -6.04
N PRO A 100 23.69 17.75 -6.15
CA PRO A 100 22.76 17.34 -5.10
C PRO A 100 22.96 15.85 -4.85
N LYS A 101 23.15 15.48 -3.57
CA LYS A 101 23.22 14.07 -3.20
C LYS A 101 21.94 13.41 -3.73
N PRO A 102 22.05 12.29 -4.46
CA PRO A 102 20.89 11.58 -4.92
C PRO A 102 20.08 11.12 -3.70
N GLU A 103 18.76 11.30 -3.78
CA GLU A 103 17.87 11.06 -2.65
C GLU A 103 17.72 9.56 -2.41
N THR A 104 17.96 9.16 -1.17
CA THR A 104 17.90 7.77 -0.73
C THR A 104 16.46 7.27 -0.69
N VAL A 105 16.28 5.95 -0.58
CA VAL A 105 14.94 5.37 -0.32
C VAL A 105 14.30 5.98 0.93
N SER A 106 15.07 6.21 1.99
CA SER A 106 14.59 6.82 3.24
C SER A 106 14.02 8.22 3.00
N ASP A 107 14.74 9.06 2.24
CA ASP A 107 14.27 10.41 1.88
C ASP A 107 12.93 10.37 1.13
N TRP A 108 12.79 9.41 0.20
CA TRP A 108 11.56 9.25 -0.57
C TRP A 108 10.39 8.74 0.26
N VAL A 109 10.63 7.83 1.20
CA VAL A 109 9.62 7.32 2.14
C VAL A 109 9.12 8.45 3.04
N GLU A 110 10.01 9.28 3.58
CA GLU A 110 9.64 10.41 4.44
C GLU A 110 8.79 11.44 3.68
N LYS A 111 9.21 11.81 2.46
CA LYS A 111 8.42 12.70 1.59
C LYS A 111 7.05 12.13 1.25
N PHE A 112 6.99 10.83 0.98
CA PHE A 112 5.73 10.15 0.70
C PHE A 112 4.80 10.20 1.91
N GLU A 113 5.31 9.93 3.11
CA GLU A 113 4.53 10.00 4.36
C GLU A 113 3.99 11.41 4.61
N ALA A 114 4.84 12.43 4.49
CA ALA A 114 4.44 13.82 4.64
C ALA A 114 3.31 14.18 3.66
N GLU A 115 3.45 13.79 2.39
CA GLU A 115 2.42 14.04 1.38
C GLU A 115 1.13 13.25 1.62
N TYR A 116 1.25 11.99 2.08
CA TYR A 116 0.11 11.15 2.39
C TYR A 116 -0.78 11.80 3.46
N TRP A 117 -0.17 12.34 4.51
CA TRP A 117 -0.87 13.03 5.59
C TRP A 117 -1.30 14.45 5.24
N ARG A 118 -0.57 15.16 4.37
CA ARG A 118 -1.00 16.46 3.86
C ARG A 118 -2.33 16.36 3.10
N ARG A 119 -2.54 15.28 2.34
CA ARG A 119 -3.74 15.06 1.52
C ARG A 119 -4.91 14.42 2.26
N ARG A 120 -4.73 13.95 3.50
CA ARG A 120 -5.74 13.14 4.20
C ARG A 120 -5.95 13.63 5.62
N LYS A 121 -7.22 13.81 5.99
CA LYS A 121 -7.60 14.01 7.39
C LYS A 121 -7.17 12.77 8.20
N ARG A 122 -6.39 12.99 9.25
CA ARG A 122 -6.05 11.94 10.22
C ARG A 122 -7.29 11.54 11.00
N ASN A 123 -7.72 10.30 10.83
CA ASN A 123 -8.82 9.67 11.54
C ASN A 123 -8.50 8.19 11.77
N GLN A 124 -9.31 7.49 12.57
CA GLN A 124 -9.04 6.09 12.94
C GLN A 124 -8.87 5.16 11.71
N GLN A 125 -9.63 5.40 10.64
CA GLN A 125 -9.57 4.61 9.41
C GLN A 125 -8.27 4.82 8.63
N THR A 126 -7.90 6.08 8.40
CA THR A 126 -6.68 6.44 7.67
C THR A 126 -5.43 6.03 8.43
N GLU A 127 -5.44 6.15 9.77
CA GLU A 127 -4.40 5.62 10.65
C GLU A 127 -4.28 4.11 10.58
N THR A 128 -5.40 3.39 10.67
CA THR A 128 -5.39 1.92 10.60
C THR A 128 -4.84 1.46 9.26
N THR A 129 -5.19 2.14 8.17
CA THR A 129 -4.68 1.85 6.82
C THR A 129 -3.17 2.11 6.75
N TRP A 130 -2.69 3.24 7.28
CA TRP A 130 -1.26 3.54 7.35
C TRP A 130 -0.49 2.46 8.13
N LYS A 131 -0.94 2.17 9.35
CA LYS A 131 -0.32 1.18 10.25
C LYS A 131 -0.28 -0.22 9.64
N LYS A 132 -1.36 -0.69 9.00
CA LYS A 132 -1.48 -2.08 8.51
C LYS A 132 -0.84 -2.34 7.16
N ASP A 133 -0.78 -1.33 6.30
CA ASP A 133 -0.30 -1.50 4.93
C ASP A 133 1.04 -0.79 4.70
N TYR A 134 1.12 0.50 4.97
CA TYR A 134 2.31 1.32 4.70
C TYR A 134 3.44 1.08 5.70
N GLN A 135 3.14 1.18 6.99
CA GLN A 135 4.13 1.05 8.08
C GLN A 135 4.70 -0.37 8.20
N VAL A 136 4.01 -1.37 7.66
CA VAL A 136 4.53 -2.76 7.60
C VAL A 136 5.57 -2.93 6.49
N VAL A 137 5.52 -2.10 5.45
CA VAL A 137 6.36 -2.23 4.24
C VAL A 137 7.52 -1.24 4.25
N PHE A 138 7.24 0.06 4.40
CA PHE A 138 8.25 1.11 4.17
C PHE A 138 9.46 1.07 5.10
N PRO A 139 9.33 0.86 6.43
CA PRO A 139 10.52 0.75 7.29
C PRO A 139 11.42 -0.42 6.90
N LYS A 140 10.84 -1.55 6.49
CA LYS A 140 11.60 -2.72 6.03
C LYS A 140 12.28 -2.46 4.69
N PHE A 141 11.60 -1.73 3.79
CA PHE A 141 12.16 -1.36 2.51
C PHE A 141 13.32 -0.37 2.66
N ALA A 142 13.17 0.65 3.52
CA ALA A 142 14.23 1.60 3.84
C ALA A 142 15.43 0.90 4.50
N GLN A 143 15.18 0.00 5.45
CA GLN A 143 16.24 -0.81 6.07
C GLN A 143 16.96 -1.70 5.04
N PHE A 144 16.22 -2.34 4.15
CA PHE A 144 16.79 -3.17 3.08
C PHE A 144 17.61 -2.34 2.08
N ALA A 145 17.18 -1.12 1.80
CA ALA A 145 17.84 -0.23 0.84
C ALA A 145 19.12 0.40 1.40
N GLU A 146 19.21 0.61 2.71
CA GLU A 146 20.27 1.41 3.33
C GLU A 146 20.33 2.80 2.67
N ASP A 147 21.51 3.22 2.20
CA ASP A 147 21.73 4.51 1.53
C ASP A 147 21.52 4.43 0.00
N ARG A 148 20.97 3.32 -0.53
CA ARG A 148 20.75 3.16 -1.98
C ARG A 148 19.69 4.15 -2.49
N GLU A 149 19.89 4.57 -3.74
CA GLU A 149 18.93 5.39 -4.47
C GLU A 149 17.65 4.59 -4.77
N LEU A 150 16.51 5.31 -4.81
CA LEU A 150 15.24 4.70 -5.17
C LEU A 150 15.21 4.33 -6.66
N SER A 151 15.09 3.04 -6.96
CA SER A 151 14.95 2.52 -8.33
C SER A 151 13.90 1.41 -8.41
N ILE A 152 13.41 1.15 -9.64
CA ILE A 152 12.48 0.03 -9.88
C ILE A 152 13.15 -1.31 -9.60
N ASP A 153 14.42 -1.49 -9.99
CA ASP A 153 15.15 -2.74 -9.77
C ASP A 153 15.28 -3.07 -8.28
N LEU A 154 15.54 -2.05 -7.45
CA LEU A 154 15.59 -2.19 -6.00
C LEU A 154 14.23 -2.58 -5.40
N MET A 155 13.14 -2.04 -5.94
CA MET A 155 11.78 -2.42 -5.53
C MET A 155 11.44 -3.85 -5.93
N ILE A 156 11.87 -4.29 -7.11
CA ILE A 156 11.69 -5.67 -7.60
C ILE A 156 12.48 -6.64 -6.71
N GLU A 157 13.72 -6.30 -6.37
CA GLU A 157 14.58 -7.08 -5.47
C GLU A 157 13.89 -7.26 -4.11
N PHE A 158 13.42 -6.17 -3.49
CA PHE A 158 12.74 -6.22 -2.20
C PHE A 158 11.40 -6.97 -2.24
N ALA A 159 10.58 -6.73 -3.27
CA ALA A 159 9.31 -7.45 -3.43
C ALA A 159 9.55 -8.96 -3.51
N SER A 160 10.63 -9.37 -4.19
CA SER A 160 11.03 -10.76 -4.41
C SER A 160 11.32 -11.57 -3.15
N LEU A 161 11.52 -10.91 -2.00
CA LEU A 161 11.73 -11.55 -0.70
C LEU A 161 10.45 -12.18 -0.10
N SER A 162 9.28 -11.91 -0.65
CA SER A 162 8.01 -12.45 -0.15
C SER A 162 7.45 -13.53 -1.06
N GLU A 163 6.79 -14.58 -0.54
CA GLU A 163 6.28 -15.65 -1.43
C GLU A 163 5.28 -15.12 -2.50
N PRO A 164 5.42 -15.52 -3.79
CA PRO A 164 4.46 -15.19 -4.85
C PRO A 164 3.03 -15.58 -4.52
N ASP A 165 2.05 -14.95 -5.16
CA ASP A 165 0.61 -15.24 -5.00
C ASP A 165 0.07 -15.11 -3.57
N THR A 166 0.80 -14.43 -2.68
CA THR A 166 0.36 -14.18 -1.30
C THR A 166 -0.22 -12.79 -1.09
N ARG A 167 -1.06 -12.65 -0.05
CA ARG A 167 -1.54 -11.35 0.43
C ARG A 167 -0.38 -10.42 0.80
N SER A 168 0.71 -10.97 1.34
CA SER A 168 1.89 -10.21 1.73
C SER A 168 2.57 -9.61 0.50
N ARG A 169 2.85 -10.44 -0.51
CA ARG A 169 3.43 -10.00 -1.79
C ARG A 169 2.61 -8.92 -2.45
N LYS A 170 1.29 -9.11 -2.50
CA LYS A 170 0.38 -8.08 -3.03
C LYS A 170 0.49 -6.75 -2.28
N ARG A 171 0.49 -6.78 -0.93
CA ARG A 171 0.63 -5.56 -0.13
C ARG A 171 1.95 -4.85 -0.45
N VAL A 172 3.06 -5.59 -0.51
CA VAL A 172 4.37 -5.01 -0.82
C VAL A 172 4.34 -4.33 -2.20
N CYS A 173 3.89 -5.04 -3.24
CA CYS A 173 3.80 -4.48 -4.59
C CYS A 173 2.88 -3.26 -4.67
N ASP A 174 1.72 -3.30 -4.00
CA ASP A 174 0.77 -2.17 -3.94
C ASP A 174 1.41 -0.92 -3.31
N MET A 175 2.16 -1.09 -2.20
CA MET A 175 2.79 0.03 -1.50
C MET A 175 4.00 0.59 -2.26
N LEU A 176 4.86 -0.29 -2.79
CA LEU A 176 6.01 0.12 -3.61
C LEU A 176 5.55 0.82 -4.89
N GLY A 177 4.52 0.31 -5.56
CA GLY A 177 3.95 0.95 -6.76
C GLY A 177 3.39 2.35 -6.48
N ARG A 178 2.82 2.58 -5.28
CA ARG A 178 2.40 3.93 -4.86
C ARG A 178 3.59 4.87 -4.64
N LEU A 179 4.65 4.38 -3.99
CA LEU A 179 5.89 5.13 -3.79
C LEU A 179 6.56 5.47 -5.13
N ALA A 180 6.69 4.49 -6.02
CA ALA A 180 7.26 4.67 -7.35
C ALA A 180 6.47 5.67 -8.19
N LYS A 181 5.14 5.62 -8.13
CA LYS A 181 4.27 6.60 -8.80
C LYS A 181 4.46 8.01 -8.22
N PHE A 182 4.60 8.14 -6.91
CA PHE A 182 4.87 9.43 -6.26
C PHE A 182 6.24 9.99 -6.66
N ALA A 183 7.26 9.13 -6.73
CA ALA A 183 8.60 9.46 -7.21
C ALA A 183 8.71 9.62 -8.74
N LYS A 184 7.61 9.41 -9.48
CA LYS A 184 7.54 9.50 -10.94
C LYS A 184 8.54 8.59 -11.66
N LEU A 185 8.80 7.41 -11.11
CA LEU A 185 9.65 6.41 -11.76
C LEU A 185 8.95 5.82 -13.01
N GLY A 186 9.74 5.47 -14.02
CA GLY A 186 9.28 4.73 -15.18
C GLY A 186 9.00 3.26 -14.86
N ASN A 187 8.43 2.51 -15.82
CA ASN A 187 8.24 1.06 -15.75
C ASN A 187 7.52 0.51 -14.49
N LEU A 188 6.44 1.19 -14.06
CA LEU A 188 5.65 0.78 -12.89
C LEU A 188 4.96 -0.59 -13.04
N GLU A 189 4.74 -1.05 -14.28
CA GLU A 189 4.08 -2.33 -14.56
C GLU A 189 4.92 -3.52 -14.07
N ALA A 190 6.26 -3.40 -14.10
CA ALA A 190 7.15 -4.46 -13.61
C ALA A 190 6.90 -4.81 -12.13
N ILE A 191 6.50 -3.83 -11.29
CA ILE A 191 6.15 -4.09 -9.88
C ILE A 191 4.80 -4.80 -9.78
N LYS A 192 3.85 -4.47 -10.66
CA LYS A 192 2.51 -5.08 -10.63
C LYS A 192 2.56 -6.54 -11.03
N GLU A 193 3.37 -6.91 -12.02
CA GLU A 193 3.54 -8.29 -12.49
C GLU A 193 4.02 -9.23 -11.38
N LEU A 194 4.81 -8.72 -10.42
CA LEU A 194 5.26 -9.49 -9.24
C LEU A 194 4.16 -9.83 -8.24
N THR A 195 2.99 -9.21 -8.34
CA THR A 195 1.85 -9.48 -7.44
C THR A 195 1.33 -10.91 -7.62
N GLY A 196 1.43 -11.44 -8.84
CA GLY A 196 0.89 -12.74 -9.21
C GLY A 196 -0.65 -12.79 -9.22
N ASN A 197 -1.19 -14.01 -9.06
CA ASN A 197 -2.61 -14.37 -9.17
C ASN A 197 -3.35 -14.36 -7.82
N TYR A 198 -2.85 -13.64 -6.80
CA TYR A 198 -3.53 -13.57 -5.50
C TYR A 198 -4.96 -13.02 -5.66
N SER A 199 -5.95 -13.89 -5.46
CA SER A 199 -7.36 -13.55 -5.41
C SER A 199 -7.91 -13.82 -4.01
N PRO A 200 -8.62 -12.85 -3.39
CA PRO A 200 -9.38 -13.11 -2.17
C PRO A 200 -10.46 -14.19 -2.33
N GLY A 201 -10.77 -14.62 -3.56
CA GLY A 201 -11.80 -15.59 -3.90
C GLY A 201 -11.37 -17.06 -3.80
N THR A 202 -10.09 -17.36 -3.61
CA THR A 202 -9.58 -18.74 -3.48
C THR A 202 -9.74 -19.26 -2.03
N VAL A 203 -10.89 -19.00 -1.42
CA VAL A 203 -11.14 -19.45 -0.05
C VAL A 203 -11.67 -20.89 -0.12
N SER A 204 -10.92 -21.84 0.42
CA SER A 204 -11.32 -23.25 0.49
C SER A 204 -12.70 -23.39 1.15
N PRO A 205 -13.60 -24.26 0.63
CA PRO A 205 -14.92 -24.55 1.20
C PRO A 205 -14.86 -24.67 2.73
N ARG A 206 -15.44 -23.72 3.45
CA ARG A 206 -15.57 -23.77 4.90
C ARG A 206 -16.83 -24.55 5.22
N SER A 207 -16.75 -25.52 6.13
CA SER A 207 -17.95 -26.09 6.74
C SER A 207 -18.60 -25.01 7.61
N LEU A 208 -19.75 -24.51 7.16
CA LEU A 208 -20.58 -23.56 7.92
C LEU A 208 -21.44 -24.33 8.93
N PRO A 209 -21.61 -23.85 10.17
CA PRO A 209 -22.52 -24.48 11.11
C PRO A 209 -23.97 -24.44 10.60
N THR A 210 -24.74 -25.45 11.00
CA THR A 210 -26.19 -25.47 10.81
C THR A 210 -26.88 -24.50 11.76
N ASP A 211 -28.09 -24.07 11.43
CA ASP A 211 -28.86 -23.15 12.29
C ASP A 211 -29.18 -23.78 13.65
N LYS A 212 -29.39 -25.10 13.68
CA LYS A 212 -29.53 -25.88 14.92
C LYS A 212 -28.26 -25.81 15.78
N GLN A 213 -27.08 -26.01 15.19
CA GLN A 213 -25.81 -25.89 15.92
C GLN A 213 -25.60 -24.47 16.45
N ILE A 214 -25.96 -23.44 15.68
CA ILE A 214 -25.86 -22.04 16.12
C ILE A 214 -26.74 -21.80 17.36
N ALA A 215 -28.01 -22.22 17.32
CA ALA A 215 -28.92 -22.09 18.46
C ALA A 215 -28.40 -22.84 19.70
N GLN A 216 -27.96 -24.10 19.53
CA GLN A 216 -27.39 -24.92 20.62
C GLN A 216 -26.13 -24.31 21.23
N TRP A 217 -25.26 -23.69 20.43
CA TRP A 217 -24.07 -23.01 20.95
C TRP A 217 -24.43 -21.75 21.73
N ARG A 218 -25.44 -20.99 21.29
CA ARG A 218 -25.91 -19.82 22.05
C ARG A 218 -26.36 -20.20 23.46
N GLU A 219 -27.14 -21.28 23.59
CA GLU A 219 -27.65 -21.78 24.88
C GLU A 219 -26.52 -22.15 25.86
N ARG A 220 -25.37 -22.58 25.36
CA ARG A 220 -24.19 -22.93 26.20
C ARG A 220 -23.44 -21.70 26.75
N ILE A 221 -23.72 -20.50 26.24
CA ILE A 221 -23.03 -19.29 26.68
C ILE A 221 -23.70 -18.76 27.95
N SER A 222 -23.05 -18.93 29.10
CA SER A 222 -23.59 -18.47 30.39
C SER A 222 -23.48 -16.95 30.62
N SER A 223 -22.51 -16.29 29.98
CA SER A 223 -22.30 -14.85 30.15
C SER A 223 -23.34 -14.07 29.35
N PRO A 224 -24.23 -13.27 29.98
CA PRO A 224 -25.33 -12.60 29.28
C PRO A 224 -24.87 -11.69 28.15
N GLY A 225 -23.84 -10.88 28.37
CA GLY A 225 -23.32 -9.97 27.35
C GLY A 225 -22.71 -10.70 26.15
N TRP A 226 -21.97 -11.78 26.38
CA TRP A 226 -21.42 -12.58 25.28
C TRP A 226 -22.48 -13.42 24.57
N GLN A 227 -23.49 -13.90 25.30
CA GLN A 227 -24.63 -14.62 24.73
C GLN A 227 -25.43 -13.69 23.81
N TRP A 228 -25.61 -12.43 24.21
CA TRP A 228 -26.23 -11.40 23.39
C TRP A 228 -25.39 -11.07 22.14
N ILE A 229 -24.08 -10.82 22.28
CA ILE A 229 -23.16 -10.57 21.14
C ILE A 229 -23.20 -11.73 20.13
N TYR A 230 -23.20 -12.97 20.61
CA TYR A 230 -23.34 -14.14 19.76
C TYR A 230 -24.69 -14.14 19.02
N GLY A 231 -25.78 -13.95 19.77
CA GLY A 231 -27.15 -13.96 19.25
C GLY A 231 -27.38 -12.90 18.18
N ILE A 232 -26.96 -11.66 18.44
CA ILE A 232 -27.13 -10.55 17.50
C ILE A 232 -26.30 -10.75 16.22
N CYS A 233 -25.06 -11.25 16.33
CA CYS A 233 -24.26 -11.60 15.16
C CYS A 233 -24.91 -12.73 14.34
N ALA A 234 -25.50 -13.72 15.00
CA ALA A 234 -26.16 -14.85 14.34
C ALA A 234 -27.47 -14.46 13.66
N ALA A 235 -28.30 -13.64 14.32
CA ALA A 235 -29.63 -13.26 13.83
C ALA A 235 -29.57 -12.20 12.72
N TYR A 236 -28.64 -11.23 12.81
CA TYR A 236 -28.53 -10.09 11.90
C TYR A 236 -27.29 -10.14 11.00
N GLY A 237 -26.45 -11.17 11.10
CA GLY A 237 -25.29 -11.32 10.21
C GLY A 237 -24.27 -10.18 10.33
N LEU A 238 -24.15 -9.56 11.49
CA LEU A 238 -23.22 -8.47 11.74
C LEU A 238 -21.76 -8.91 11.59
N ARG A 239 -20.87 -7.99 11.20
CA ARG A 239 -19.43 -8.19 11.44
C ARG A 239 -19.24 -8.18 12.96
N PRO A 240 -18.31 -8.99 13.52
CA PRO A 240 -18.20 -9.13 14.97
C PRO A 240 -18.05 -7.82 15.76
N HIS A 241 -17.35 -6.83 15.21
CA HIS A 241 -17.19 -5.52 15.87
C HIS A 241 -18.41 -4.61 15.74
N GLU A 242 -19.26 -4.82 14.73
CA GLU A 242 -20.46 -3.99 14.54
C GLU A 242 -21.47 -4.19 15.67
N ALA A 243 -21.46 -5.34 16.35
CA ALA A 243 -22.33 -5.64 17.49
C ALA A 243 -22.18 -4.66 18.67
N PHE A 244 -21.10 -3.87 18.72
CA PHE A 244 -20.88 -2.82 19.73
C PHE A 244 -21.36 -1.42 19.29
N HIS A 245 -21.81 -1.29 18.04
CA HIS A 245 -22.18 -0.03 17.40
C HIS A 245 -23.53 -0.12 16.70
N ILE A 246 -24.44 -0.91 17.26
CA ILE A 246 -25.80 -1.05 16.74
C ILE A 246 -26.79 -0.29 17.60
N ASP A 247 -27.88 0.11 16.97
CA ASP A 247 -29.09 0.59 17.59
C ASP A 247 -30.28 -0.34 17.27
N MET A 248 -31.16 -0.52 18.24
CA MET A 248 -32.31 -1.43 18.19
C MET A 248 -33.65 -0.69 18.40
N LEU A 249 -33.67 0.65 18.28
CA LEU A 249 -34.90 1.46 18.44
C LEU A 249 -36.01 1.07 17.46
N ASP A 250 -35.66 0.69 16.23
CA ASP A 250 -36.59 0.28 15.16
C ASP A 250 -36.92 -1.23 15.18
N PHE A 251 -36.85 -1.89 16.35
CA PHE A 251 -37.05 -3.35 16.47
C PHE A 251 -38.30 -3.83 15.72
N PRO A 252 -38.21 -4.89 14.89
CA PRO A 252 -37.12 -5.87 14.78
C PRO A 252 -35.96 -5.44 13.87
N THR A 253 -35.93 -4.21 13.37
CA THR A 253 -34.84 -3.73 12.51
C THR A 253 -33.65 -3.27 13.35
N ALA A 254 -32.45 -3.77 13.05
CA ALA A 254 -31.22 -3.24 13.62
C ALA A 254 -30.64 -2.16 12.71
N ARG A 255 -30.14 -1.07 13.30
CA ARG A 255 -29.42 0.01 12.60
C ARG A 255 -27.94 -0.05 12.99
N VAL A 256 -27.03 0.06 12.03
CA VAL A 256 -25.57 0.10 12.28
C VAL A 256 -25.04 1.47 11.88
N SER A 257 -24.37 2.15 12.80
CA SER A 257 -23.89 3.52 12.62
C SER A 257 -22.62 3.65 11.77
N ASP A 258 -22.36 4.87 11.30
CA ASP A 258 -21.45 5.27 10.21
C ASP A 258 -19.95 5.00 10.39
N GLU A 259 -19.49 4.51 11.55
CA GLU A 259 -18.05 4.29 11.79
C GLU A 259 -17.45 3.12 11.00
N THR A 260 -18.25 2.40 10.19
CA THR A 260 -17.85 1.15 9.53
C THR A 260 -17.95 1.16 8.00
N LYS A 261 -17.14 1.95 7.29
CA LYS A 261 -16.82 1.83 5.82
C LYS A 261 -18.01 1.77 4.83
N THR A 262 -19.28 1.68 5.23
CA THR A 262 -20.41 1.21 4.40
C THR A 262 -21.72 2.00 4.54
N GLY A 263 -21.70 3.14 5.23
CA GLY A 263 -22.87 3.98 5.46
C GLY A 263 -23.84 3.40 6.50
N GLU A 264 -24.67 4.26 7.10
CA GLU A 264 -25.80 3.83 7.90
C GLU A 264 -26.63 2.80 7.12
N ARG A 265 -26.80 1.63 7.72
CA ARG A 265 -27.59 0.57 7.12
C ARG A 265 -28.53 -0.07 8.12
N PHE A 266 -29.63 -0.55 7.59
CA PHE A 266 -30.60 -1.35 8.31
C PHE A 266 -30.40 -2.83 8.00
N ILE A 267 -30.77 -3.67 8.96
CA ILE A 267 -30.63 -5.10 8.87
C ILE A 267 -31.86 -5.76 9.50
N TYR A 268 -32.43 -6.73 8.80
CA TYR A 268 -33.55 -7.53 9.30
C TYR A 268 -33.05 -8.86 9.89
N PRO A 269 -33.67 -9.38 10.96
CA PRO A 269 -33.44 -10.74 11.40
C PRO A 269 -34.12 -11.68 10.41
N LEU A 270 -33.38 -12.67 9.92
CA LEU A 270 -33.97 -13.67 9.02
C LEU A 270 -34.79 -14.71 9.79
N TYR A 271 -34.48 -14.91 11.07
CA TYR A 271 -35.36 -15.61 12.00
C TYR A 271 -35.87 -14.59 13.02
N PRO A 272 -37.02 -13.93 12.80
CA PRO A 272 -37.62 -13.02 13.78
C PRO A 272 -37.80 -13.67 15.15
N GLU A 273 -38.08 -14.97 15.20
CA GLU A 273 -38.16 -15.77 16.41
C GLU A 273 -36.84 -15.81 17.19
N TRP A 274 -35.69 -15.73 16.53
CA TRP A 274 -34.41 -15.57 17.23
C TRP A 274 -34.28 -14.18 17.82
N ALA A 275 -34.75 -13.13 17.13
CA ALA A 275 -34.71 -11.78 17.67
C ALA A 275 -35.59 -11.63 18.92
N GLU A 276 -36.78 -12.22 18.89
CA GLU A 276 -37.74 -12.21 20.00
C GLU A 276 -37.34 -13.14 21.15
N ASN A 277 -37.17 -14.44 20.88
CA ASN A 277 -36.93 -15.44 21.94
C ASN A 277 -35.57 -15.27 22.63
N TRP A 278 -34.60 -14.65 21.96
CA TRP A 278 -33.29 -14.37 22.55
C TRP A 278 -33.22 -12.98 23.19
N ASN A 279 -34.34 -12.26 23.23
CA ASN A 279 -34.47 -10.90 23.78
C ASN A 279 -33.41 -9.93 23.22
N LEU A 280 -33.25 -9.89 21.89
CA LEU A 280 -32.19 -9.10 21.26
C LEU A 280 -32.51 -7.60 21.15
N LYS A 281 -33.75 -7.19 21.47
CA LYS A 281 -34.14 -5.78 21.52
C LYS A 281 -33.35 -5.01 22.57
N GLU A 282 -33.20 -5.59 23.76
CA GLU A 282 -32.48 -4.98 24.87
C GLU A 282 -30.98 -5.24 24.71
N ILE A 283 -30.19 -4.18 24.54
CA ILE A 283 -28.74 -4.29 24.32
C ILE A 283 -28.06 -4.71 25.62
N VAL A 284 -27.38 -5.86 25.59
CA VAL A 284 -26.56 -6.36 26.71
C VAL A 284 -25.13 -6.56 26.24
N LEU A 285 -24.22 -5.67 26.63
CA LEU A 285 -22.81 -5.77 26.27
C LEU A 285 -21.99 -6.49 27.37
N PRO A 286 -20.94 -7.25 27.01
CA PRO A 286 -20.04 -7.83 27.99
C PRO A 286 -19.28 -6.72 28.75
N ASN A 287 -18.98 -6.96 30.03
CA ASN A 287 -18.19 -6.02 30.83
C ASN A 287 -16.72 -6.00 30.37
N LEU A 288 -16.43 -5.15 29.38
CA LEU A 288 -15.11 -4.92 28.83
C LEU A 288 -14.65 -3.52 29.23
N LYS A 289 -13.43 -3.41 29.74
CA LYS A 289 -12.79 -2.10 29.93
C LYS A 289 -12.65 -1.41 28.57
N SER A 290 -13.04 -0.14 28.52
CA SER A 290 -12.88 0.77 27.37
C SER A 290 -13.45 0.27 26.05
N ILE A 291 -14.74 -0.13 26.03
CA ILE A 291 -15.46 -0.37 24.76
C ILE A 291 -15.44 0.89 23.90
N GLU A 292 -15.77 2.04 24.48
CA GLU A 292 -15.89 3.34 23.82
C GLU A 292 -14.57 3.79 23.16
N ASP A 293 -13.43 3.55 23.80
CA ASP A 293 -12.11 3.92 23.25
C ASP A 293 -11.47 2.83 22.38
N SER A 294 -12.11 1.67 22.23
CA SER A 294 -11.52 0.54 21.53
C SER A 294 -11.77 0.60 20.03
N SER A 295 -10.70 0.47 19.24
CA SER A 295 -10.85 0.32 17.79
C SER A 295 -11.68 -0.91 17.39
N ASN A 296 -12.38 -0.82 16.26
CA ASN A 296 -13.11 -1.93 15.64
C ASN A 296 -12.28 -3.23 15.51
N ALA A 297 -10.97 -3.11 15.24
CA ALA A 297 -10.08 -4.26 15.18
C ALA A 297 -9.92 -4.95 16.54
N LYS A 298 -9.76 -4.16 17.61
CA LYS A 298 -9.62 -4.66 18.98
C LYS A 298 -10.91 -5.32 19.45
N LEU A 299 -12.06 -4.72 19.19
CA LEU A 299 -13.38 -5.30 19.50
C LEU A 299 -13.59 -6.63 18.77
N GLY A 300 -13.29 -6.68 17.47
CA GLY A 300 -13.33 -7.93 16.70
C GLY A 300 -12.41 -9.03 17.24
N THR A 301 -11.20 -8.67 17.70
CA THR A 301 -10.30 -9.60 18.39
C THR A 301 -10.88 -10.09 19.72
N LYS A 302 -11.58 -9.24 20.49
CA LYS A 302 -12.24 -9.66 21.74
C LYS A 302 -13.33 -10.69 21.48
N VAL A 303 -14.17 -10.50 20.46
CA VAL A 303 -15.17 -11.50 20.06
C VAL A 303 -14.50 -12.80 19.61
N SER A 304 -13.39 -12.71 18.87
CA SER A 304 -12.65 -13.89 18.41
C SER A 304 -12.01 -14.65 19.56
N GLY A 305 -11.46 -13.94 20.56
CA GLY A 305 -10.95 -14.52 21.81
C GLY A 305 -12.05 -15.23 22.59
N PHE A 306 -13.23 -14.61 22.74
CA PHE A 306 -14.39 -15.25 23.36
C PHE A 306 -14.78 -16.59 22.69
N PHE A 307 -14.83 -16.64 21.36
CA PHE A 307 -15.11 -17.89 20.62
C PHE A 307 -14.04 -18.95 20.87
N TYR A 308 -12.78 -18.54 20.93
CA TYR A 308 -11.65 -19.42 21.22
C TYR A 308 -11.71 -19.98 22.64
N ASP A 309 -11.97 -19.12 23.64
CA ASP A 309 -12.02 -19.48 25.06
C ASP A 309 -13.15 -20.49 25.34
N LEU A 310 -14.32 -20.30 24.70
CA LEU A 310 -15.43 -21.27 24.77
C LEU A 310 -15.26 -22.48 23.85
N LYS A 311 -14.16 -22.58 23.11
CA LYS A 311 -13.87 -23.68 22.17
C LYS A 311 -14.99 -23.89 21.14
N ILE A 312 -15.60 -22.81 20.67
CA ILE A 312 -16.59 -22.86 19.60
C ILE A 312 -15.89 -23.34 18.31
N PRO A 313 -16.37 -24.38 17.62
CA PRO A 313 -15.64 -25.05 16.53
C PRO A 313 -15.63 -24.27 15.21
N PHE A 314 -16.03 -23.00 15.22
CA PHE A 314 -16.03 -22.13 14.06
C PHE A 314 -15.75 -20.69 14.49
N PRO A 315 -15.13 -19.87 13.62
CA PRO A 315 -14.87 -18.46 13.94
C PRO A 315 -16.15 -17.63 13.94
N PRO A 316 -16.19 -16.48 14.66
CA PRO A 316 -17.38 -15.62 14.75
C PRO A 316 -17.86 -15.13 13.37
N TYR A 317 -16.94 -14.92 12.43
CA TYR A 317 -17.29 -14.49 11.07
C TYR A 317 -18.12 -15.53 10.30
N ASN A 318 -18.10 -16.82 10.70
CA ASN A 318 -18.98 -17.83 10.10
C ASN A 318 -20.46 -17.57 10.39
N LEU A 319 -20.81 -16.90 11.48
CA LEU A 319 -22.22 -16.51 11.74
C LEU A 319 -22.74 -15.55 10.66
N ARG A 320 -21.90 -14.61 10.23
CA ARG A 320 -22.19 -13.71 9.11
C ARG A 320 -22.30 -14.45 7.78
N HIS A 321 -21.46 -15.46 7.55
CA HIS A 321 -21.60 -16.34 6.38
C HIS A 321 -22.91 -17.14 6.41
N CYS A 322 -23.34 -17.64 7.57
CA CYS A 322 -24.62 -18.34 7.72
C CYS A 322 -25.79 -17.41 7.46
N TYR A 323 -25.73 -16.15 7.89
CA TYR A 323 -26.74 -15.15 7.54
C TYR A 323 -26.82 -14.92 6.01
N ALA A 324 -25.68 -14.82 5.32
CA ALA A 324 -25.68 -14.71 3.85
C ALA A 324 -26.27 -15.96 3.16
N ARG A 325 -25.97 -17.15 3.69
CA ARG A 325 -26.59 -18.41 3.23
C ARG A 325 -28.11 -18.33 3.40
N ARG A 326 -28.59 -17.89 4.56
CA ARG A 326 -30.04 -17.72 4.81
C ARG A 326 -30.69 -16.71 3.89
N CYS A 327 -30.02 -15.59 3.57
CA CYS A 327 -30.55 -14.66 2.55
C CYS A 327 -30.87 -15.40 1.25
N PHE A 328 -29.96 -16.25 0.80
CA PHE A 328 -30.17 -17.07 -0.39
C PHE A 328 -31.26 -18.14 -0.18
N GLU A 329 -31.22 -18.88 0.94
CA GLU A 329 -32.20 -19.93 1.26
C GLU A 329 -33.63 -19.38 1.33
N PHE A 330 -33.79 -18.13 1.77
CA PHE A 330 -35.08 -17.45 1.89
C PHE A 330 -35.52 -16.78 0.59
N GLY A 331 -34.72 -16.89 -0.47
CA GLY A 331 -35.03 -16.33 -1.78
C GLY A 331 -34.82 -14.81 -1.90
N PHE A 332 -34.05 -14.19 -1.01
CA PHE A 332 -33.68 -12.79 -1.19
C PHE A 332 -32.76 -12.63 -2.40
N THR A 333 -32.95 -11.55 -3.13
CA THR A 333 -32.09 -11.21 -4.26
C THR A 333 -30.68 -10.86 -3.77
N PRO A 334 -29.63 -11.09 -4.57
CA PRO A 334 -28.27 -10.75 -4.19
C PRO A 334 -28.07 -9.26 -3.84
N ASP A 335 -28.81 -8.35 -4.47
CA ASP A 335 -28.79 -6.93 -4.15
C ASP A 335 -29.39 -6.62 -2.78
N PHE A 336 -30.51 -7.25 -2.43
CA PHE A 336 -31.12 -7.11 -1.11
C PHE A 336 -30.21 -7.64 -0.01
N GLY A 337 -29.68 -8.86 -0.18
CA GLY A 337 -28.71 -9.45 0.74
C GLY A 337 -27.43 -8.61 0.86
N ALA A 338 -26.92 -8.05 -0.25
CA ALA A 338 -25.78 -7.15 -0.23
C ALA A 338 -26.07 -5.84 0.55
N LYS A 339 -27.28 -5.28 0.40
CA LYS A 339 -27.71 -4.07 1.11
C LYS A 339 -27.74 -4.29 2.62
N LEU A 340 -28.38 -5.36 3.10
CA LEU A 340 -28.44 -5.68 4.54
C LEU A 340 -27.04 -5.90 5.13
N MET A 341 -26.17 -6.58 4.38
CA MET A 341 -24.81 -6.85 4.83
C MET A 341 -23.86 -5.66 4.65
N GLY A 342 -24.25 -4.57 3.99
CA GLY A 342 -23.35 -3.45 3.71
C GLY A 342 -22.19 -3.85 2.80
N HIS A 343 -22.49 -4.42 1.64
CA HIS A 343 -21.52 -4.70 0.58
C HIS A 343 -22.05 -4.23 -0.78
N SER A 344 -21.16 -4.11 -1.77
CA SER A 344 -21.59 -4.10 -3.18
C SER A 344 -22.08 -5.50 -3.58
N VAL A 345 -22.99 -5.57 -4.56
CA VAL A 345 -23.52 -6.84 -5.09
C VAL A 345 -22.38 -7.74 -5.57
N THR A 346 -21.38 -7.18 -6.25
CA THR A 346 -20.20 -7.91 -6.74
C THR A 346 -19.39 -8.51 -5.58
N THR A 347 -19.12 -7.73 -4.53
CA THR A 347 -18.44 -8.25 -3.33
C THR A 347 -19.27 -9.32 -2.65
N HIS A 348 -20.58 -9.11 -2.53
CA HIS A 348 -21.46 -10.09 -1.92
C HIS A 348 -21.43 -11.42 -2.69
N CYS A 349 -21.58 -11.39 -4.01
CA CYS A 349 -21.53 -12.60 -4.83
C CYS A 349 -20.18 -13.30 -4.75
N LYS A 350 -19.06 -12.57 -4.91
CA LYS A 350 -17.71 -13.16 -4.85
C LYS A 350 -17.41 -13.77 -3.49
N THR A 351 -17.85 -13.13 -2.41
CA THR A 351 -17.54 -13.58 -1.05
C THR A 351 -18.50 -14.63 -0.53
N TYR A 352 -19.78 -14.61 -0.93
CA TYR A 352 -20.80 -15.45 -0.30
C TYR A 352 -21.36 -16.57 -1.19
N ARG A 353 -21.40 -16.41 -2.52
CA ARG A 353 -21.83 -17.51 -3.42
C ARG A 353 -20.85 -18.67 -3.44
N ALA A 354 -19.57 -18.43 -3.15
CA ALA A 354 -18.56 -19.49 -3.05
C ALA A 354 -18.89 -20.56 -1.98
N TRP A 355 -19.86 -20.30 -1.09
CA TRP A 355 -20.25 -21.19 0.01
C TRP A 355 -21.61 -21.85 -0.17
N ILE A 356 -22.30 -21.58 -1.28
CA ILE A 356 -23.62 -22.16 -1.56
C ILE A 356 -23.38 -23.33 -2.49
N ASP A 357 -23.58 -24.53 -1.97
CA ASP A 357 -23.43 -25.78 -2.72
C ASP A 357 -24.70 -26.15 -3.48
N GLU A 358 -24.59 -27.15 -4.36
CA GLU A 358 -25.70 -27.66 -5.16
C GLU A 358 -26.89 -28.10 -4.29
N ALA A 359 -26.63 -28.71 -3.13
CA ALA A 359 -27.67 -29.11 -2.19
C ALA A 359 -28.51 -27.91 -1.70
N THR A 360 -27.87 -26.78 -1.43
CA THR A 360 -28.58 -25.54 -1.07
C THR A 360 -29.41 -25.02 -2.25
N TYR A 361 -28.88 -25.05 -3.48
CA TYR A 361 -29.65 -24.67 -4.68
C TYR A 361 -30.87 -25.57 -4.88
N LEU A 362 -30.71 -26.89 -4.72
CA LEU A 362 -31.79 -27.86 -4.84
C LEU A 362 -32.90 -27.58 -3.82
N LYS A 363 -32.55 -27.36 -2.55
CA LYS A 363 -33.51 -27.03 -1.50
C LYS A 363 -34.32 -25.76 -1.82
N VAL A 364 -33.65 -24.72 -2.33
CA VAL A 364 -34.33 -23.47 -2.75
C VAL A 364 -35.23 -23.74 -3.94
N TYR A 365 -34.77 -24.48 -4.94
CA TYR A 365 -35.56 -24.88 -6.11
C TYR A 365 -36.82 -25.64 -5.69
N GLU A 366 -36.69 -26.67 -4.85
CA GLU A 366 -37.82 -27.45 -4.32
C GLU A 366 -38.81 -26.56 -3.57
N THR A 367 -38.32 -25.65 -2.73
CA THR A 367 -39.17 -24.70 -1.99
C THR A 367 -39.95 -23.79 -2.93
N LEU A 368 -39.31 -23.27 -3.99
CA LEU A 368 -39.93 -22.36 -4.95
C LEU A 368 -40.92 -23.08 -5.87
N VAL A 369 -40.59 -24.29 -6.33
CA VAL A 369 -41.47 -25.08 -7.22
C VAL A 369 -42.71 -25.59 -6.48
N ASN A 370 -42.58 -25.90 -5.19
CA ASN A 370 -43.68 -26.34 -4.34
C ASN A 370 -44.39 -25.18 -3.61
N LYS A 371 -44.01 -23.93 -3.88
CA LYS A 371 -44.60 -22.77 -3.21
C LYS A 371 -46.09 -22.64 -3.57
N ILE A 372 -46.93 -22.48 -2.55
CA ILE A 372 -48.35 -22.17 -2.71
C ILE A 372 -48.47 -20.85 -3.49
N GLY A 373 -49.21 -20.87 -4.61
CA GLY A 373 -49.37 -19.72 -5.51
C GLY A 373 -48.31 -19.59 -6.60
N ARG A 374 -47.53 -20.65 -6.89
CA ARG A 374 -46.67 -20.69 -8.09
C ARG A 374 -47.52 -20.53 -9.37
N PRO A 375 -47.10 -19.71 -10.35
CA PRO A 375 -47.79 -19.60 -11.63
C PRO A 375 -47.95 -20.99 -12.30
N PRO A 376 -49.12 -21.31 -12.87
CA PRO A 376 -49.33 -22.56 -13.58
C PRO A 376 -48.43 -22.61 -14.83
N VAL A 377 -48.19 -23.82 -15.33
CA VAL A 377 -47.56 -23.98 -16.65
C VAL A 377 -48.49 -23.38 -17.72
N PRO A 378 -47.95 -22.76 -18.79
CA PRO A 378 -48.75 -22.17 -19.87
C PRO A 378 -49.72 -23.14 -20.53
#